data_AF-F8C2E6-F1
#
_entry.id   AF-F8C2E6-F1
#
_cell.length_a   1.000
_cell.length_b   1.000
_cell.length_c   1.000
_cell.angle_alpha   90.00
_cell.angle_beta   90.00
_cell.angle_gamma   90.00
#
_symmetry.space_group_name_H-M   'P 1'
#
loop_
_entity.id
_entity.type
_entity.pdbx_description
1 polymer ?
#
loop_
_entity_poly.entity_id
_entity_poly.type
_entity_poly.pdbx_seq_one_letter_code
_entity_poly.pdbx_strand_id
1 'polypeptide(L)'
;MNFFDFIKKSFLIIFLFFIAISLNSCGTLSKISSGIETQFSEAFGKKKKKEEEPILIELLRDAEKNFAKGNYEKAYETYKEIRDKFPGSPQAVLAQLRMADSKFWQEDYLEAIALYEEFEKFYPNNEAIPYVIYQIGTCYYKMKRSYDRDQSYTEKAISTYQRLLQNFPDSPYRAEAEKRIKELRELLAQHELYIAKFYYKIKYYRGAYQRILYIINNYPETYASKEAQKLVLTYYQKALLETKEFAEGTKKDFWGDKVP
;
A
#
# COMPACT_ATOMS: atom_id res chain seq x y z
N MET A 1 -17.45 -7.29 34.12
CA MET A 1 -17.48 -8.61 34.79
C MET A 1 -16.06 -9.13 34.80
N ASN A 2 -15.44 -9.29 35.97
CA ASN A 2 -13.99 -9.54 36.05
C ASN A 2 -13.63 -10.94 35.51
N PHE A 3 -12.49 -11.05 34.83
CA PHE A 3 -11.98 -12.30 34.26
C PHE A 3 -11.92 -13.45 35.29
N PHE A 4 -11.62 -13.12 36.54
CA PHE A 4 -11.64 -14.06 37.66
C PHE A 4 -13.04 -14.59 38.02
N ASP A 5 -14.10 -13.79 37.85
CA ASP A 5 -15.48 -14.23 38.09
C ASP A 5 -15.97 -15.17 36.97
N PHE A 6 -15.48 -14.94 35.74
CA PHE A 6 -15.78 -15.81 34.60
C PHE A 6 -15.10 -17.18 34.74
N ILE A 7 -13.85 -17.21 35.20
CA ILE A 7 -13.13 -18.47 35.46
C ILE A 7 -13.78 -19.23 36.62
N LYS A 8 -14.14 -18.56 37.72
CA LYS A 8 -14.84 -19.20 38.84
C LYS A 8 -16.19 -19.80 38.43
N LYS A 9 -16.97 -19.10 37.60
CA LYS A 9 -18.25 -19.63 37.07
C LYS A 9 -18.03 -20.79 36.11
N SER A 10 -17.04 -20.73 35.23
CA SER A 10 -16.72 -21.85 34.31
C SER A 10 -16.26 -23.09 35.07
N PHE A 11 -15.41 -22.94 36.09
CA PHE A 11 -14.96 -24.06 36.92
C PHE A 11 -16.10 -24.69 37.72
N LEU A 12 -17.03 -23.88 38.25
CA LEU A 12 -18.21 -24.37 38.97
C LEU A 12 -19.13 -25.18 38.05
N ILE A 13 -19.33 -24.75 36.80
CA ILE A 13 -20.17 -25.43 35.82
C ILE A 13 -19.55 -26.75 35.38
N ILE A 14 -18.23 -26.77 35.13
CA ILE A 14 -17.49 -27.99 34.76
C ILE A 14 -17.49 -28.99 35.94
N PHE A 15 -17.36 -28.51 37.17
CA PHE A 15 -17.41 -29.33 38.39
C PHE A 15 -18.81 -29.94 38.61
N LEU A 16 -19.88 -29.18 38.38
CA LEU A 16 -21.25 -29.68 38.42
C LEU A 16 -21.54 -30.70 37.30
N PHE A 17 -20.92 -30.53 36.13
CA PHE A 17 -21.01 -31.48 35.02
C PHE A 17 -20.33 -32.82 35.35
N PHE A 18 -19.17 -32.79 36.01
CA PHE A 18 -18.47 -34.00 36.46
C PHE A 18 -19.22 -34.76 37.56
N ILE A 19 -19.89 -34.06 38.48
CA ILE A 19 -20.71 -34.68 39.53
C ILE A 19 -21.93 -35.39 38.91
N ALA A 20 -22.57 -34.78 37.90
CA ALA A 20 -23.73 -35.36 37.22
C ALA A 20 -23.39 -36.66 36.46
N ILE A 21 -22.16 -36.82 35.98
CA ILE A 21 -21.70 -38.04 35.29
C ILE A 21 -21.45 -39.20 36.28
N SER A 22 -21.21 -38.90 37.56
CA SER A 22 -20.91 -39.91 38.59
C SER A 22 -22.15 -40.56 39.24
N LEU A 23 -23.34 -40.05 38.97
CA LEU A 23 -24.60 -40.56 39.52
C LEU A 23 -25.49 -41.09 38.40
N ASN A 24 -25.11 -42.25 37.85
CA ASN A 24 -26.00 -43.04 37.00
C ASN A 24 -27.12 -43.67 37.87
N SER A 25 -28.18 -42.90 38.11
CA SER A 25 -29.48 -43.44 38.50
C SER A 25 -30.54 -42.89 37.55
N CYS A 26 -31.07 -43.82 36.75
CA CYS A 26 -32.06 -43.64 35.71
C CYS A 26 -33.35 -42.99 36.25
N GLY A 27 -33.89 -42.02 35.50
CA GLY A 27 -35.28 -41.54 35.64
C GLY A 27 -35.47 -40.02 35.65
N THR A 28 -34.49 -39.25 36.13
CA THR A 28 -34.61 -37.78 36.26
C THR A 28 -33.67 -37.00 35.33
N LEU A 29 -32.92 -37.68 34.47
CA LEU A 29 -31.97 -37.04 33.55
C LEU A 29 -32.66 -36.34 32.37
N SER A 30 -33.85 -36.76 31.93
CA SER A 30 -34.49 -36.16 30.74
C SER A 30 -35.05 -34.76 30.99
N LYS A 31 -35.57 -34.49 32.20
CA LYS A 31 -36.09 -33.16 32.57
C LYS A 31 -34.97 -32.16 32.89
N ILE A 32 -33.85 -32.67 33.40
CA ILE A 32 -32.66 -31.85 33.71
C ILE A 32 -31.87 -31.58 32.42
N SER A 33 -31.74 -32.55 31.50
CA SER A 33 -31.11 -32.31 30.20
C SER A 33 -31.88 -31.30 29.38
N SER A 34 -33.23 -31.38 29.35
CA SER A 34 -34.04 -30.39 28.63
C SER A 34 -33.90 -28.99 29.24
N GLY A 35 -33.90 -28.85 30.58
CA GLY A 35 -33.75 -27.56 31.23
C GLY A 35 -32.35 -26.94 31.08
N ILE A 36 -31.31 -27.77 31.07
CA ILE A 36 -29.94 -27.35 30.80
C ILE A 36 -29.79 -26.97 29.32
N GLU A 37 -30.38 -27.69 28.37
CA GLU A 37 -30.36 -27.33 26.94
C GLU A 37 -31.04 -25.98 26.68
N THR A 38 -32.16 -25.69 27.35
CA THR A 38 -32.83 -24.40 27.25
C THR A 38 -31.98 -23.27 27.85
N GLN A 39 -31.36 -23.48 29.01
CA GLN A 39 -30.50 -22.46 29.62
C GLN A 39 -29.14 -22.30 28.90
N PHE A 40 -28.60 -23.37 28.31
CA PHE A 40 -27.38 -23.31 27.51
C PHE A 40 -27.63 -22.59 26.17
N SER A 41 -28.81 -22.79 25.55
CA SER A 41 -29.21 -22.08 24.33
C SER A 41 -29.67 -20.63 24.56
N GLU A 42 -30.14 -20.30 25.77
CA GLU A 42 -30.39 -18.92 26.19
C GLU A 42 -29.09 -18.18 26.58
N ALA A 43 -28.12 -18.87 27.19
CA ALA A 43 -26.80 -18.31 27.52
C ALA A 43 -25.84 -18.23 26.32
N PHE A 44 -25.95 -19.16 25.37
CA PHE A 44 -25.27 -19.13 24.07
C PHE A 44 -26.32 -18.89 22.99
N GLY A 45 -26.69 -17.63 22.83
CA GLY A 45 -27.74 -17.18 21.92
C GLY A 45 -27.76 -17.93 20.58
N LYS A 46 -28.97 -18.35 20.19
CA LYS A 46 -29.34 -18.96 18.91
C LYS A 46 -28.37 -18.58 17.78
N LYS A 47 -27.67 -19.58 17.23
CA LYS A 47 -26.94 -19.49 15.95
C LYS A 47 -27.80 -18.81 14.88
N LYS A 48 -27.54 -17.54 14.59
CA LYS A 48 -28.02 -16.77 13.41
C LYS A 48 -27.43 -17.25 12.07
N LYS A 49 -26.84 -18.44 12.04
CA LYS A 49 -25.88 -18.87 11.01
C LYS A 49 -26.48 -19.29 9.66
N LYS A 50 -27.80 -19.40 9.52
CA LYS A 50 -28.43 -20.07 8.35
C LYS A 50 -28.99 -19.11 7.28
N GLU A 51 -29.34 -17.87 7.65
CA GLU A 51 -29.86 -16.85 6.71
C GLU A 51 -28.78 -15.86 6.23
N GLU A 52 -27.71 -15.69 7.01
CA GLU A 52 -26.60 -14.77 6.70
C GLU A 52 -25.75 -15.26 5.51
N GLU A 53 -25.62 -16.57 5.32
CA GLU A 53 -24.77 -17.16 4.28
C GLU A 53 -25.33 -16.98 2.85
N PRO A 54 -26.64 -17.21 2.56
CA PRO A 54 -27.22 -16.89 1.25
C PRO A 54 -27.14 -15.40 0.87
N ILE A 55 -27.41 -14.51 1.83
CA ILE A 55 -27.37 -13.05 1.62
C ILE A 55 -25.94 -12.61 1.28
N LEU A 56 -24.93 -13.12 1.99
CA LEU A 56 -23.54 -12.82 1.73
C LEU A 56 -23.10 -13.24 0.32
N ILE A 57 -23.49 -14.45 -0.12
CA ILE A 57 -23.18 -14.96 -1.46
C ILE A 57 -23.85 -14.08 -2.53
N GLU A 58 -25.10 -13.67 -2.31
CA GLU A 58 -25.82 -12.81 -3.24
C GLU A 58 -25.18 -11.42 -3.36
N LEU A 59 -24.82 -10.80 -2.23
CA LEU A 59 -24.13 -9.51 -2.20
C LEU A 59 -22.78 -9.58 -2.91
N LEU A 60 -21.97 -10.60 -2.63
CA LEU A 60 -20.67 -10.77 -3.28
C LEU A 60 -20.83 -10.94 -4.80
N ARG A 61 -21.82 -11.72 -5.22
CA ARG A 61 -22.13 -11.90 -6.65
C ARG A 61 -22.57 -10.58 -7.31
N ASP A 62 -23.38 -9.77 -6.65
CA ASP A 62 -23.77 -8.46 -7.20
C ASP A 62 -22.59 -7.49 -7.24
N ALA A 63 -21.75 -7.45 -6.21
CA ALA A 63 -20.56 -6.62 -6.16
C ALA A 63 -19.58 -6.95 -7.31
N GLU A 64 -19.24 -8.23 -7.48
CA GLU A 64 -18.35 -8.70 -8.56
C GLU A 64 -18.96 -8.45 -9.94
N LYS A 65 -20.28 -8.61 -10.10
CA LYS A 65 -20.98 -8.27 -11.35
C LYS A 65 -20.92 -6.78 -11.67
N ASN A 66 -21.10 -5.91 -10.69
CA ASN A 66 -20.99 -4.47 -10.89
C ASN A 66 -19.55 -4.07 -11.19
N PHE A 67 -18.58 -4.65 -10.50
CA PHE A 67 -17.15 -4.45 -10.74
C PHE A 67 -16.77 -4.84 -12.17
N ALA A 68 -17.16 -6.04 -12.63
CA ALA A 68 -16.90 -6.52 -13.98
C ALA A 68 -17.54 -5.66 -15.08
N LYS A 69 -18.64 -4.94 -14.76
CA LYS A 69 -19.31 -4.00 -15.66
C LYS A 69 -18.67 -2.60 -15.68
N GLY A 70 -17.66 -2.35 -14.85
CA GLY A 70 -17.08 -1.02 -14.66
C GLY A 70 -17.87 -0.10 -13.72
N ASN A 71 -18.92 -0.61 -13.06
CA ASN A 71 -19.71 0.13 -12.09
C ASN A 71 -19.01 0.13 -10.72
N TYR A 72 -17.78 0.65 -10.66
CA TYR A 72 -16.89 0.52 -9.51
C TYR A 72 -17.45 1.18 -8.24
N GLU A 73 -18.21 2.28 -8.35
CA GLU A 73 -18.79 2.95 -7.18
C GLU A 73 -19.84 2.06 -6.52
N LYS A 74 -20.71 1.48 -7.34
CA LYS A 74 -21.72 0.56 -6.86
C LYS A 74 -21.09 -0.70 -6.27
N ALA A 75 -20.05 -1.22 -6.91
CA ALA A 75 -19.29 -2.36 -6.40
C ALA A 75 -18.66 -2.03 -5.03
N TYR A 76 -18.02 -0.87 -4.90
CA TYR A 76 -17.45 -0.37 -3.64
C TYR A 76 -18.47 -0.34 -2.50
N GLU A 77 -19.65 0.25 -2.73
CA GLU A 77 -20.70 0.31 -1.71
C GLU A 77 -21.22 -1.08 -1.32
N THR A 78 -21.35 -2.01 -2.28
CA THR A 78 -21.73 -3.40 -1.96
C THR A 78 -20.62 -4.13 -1.19
N TYR A 79 -19.34 -3.96 -1.53
CA TYR A 79 -18.24 -4.54 -0.76
C TYR A 79 -18.16 -3.98 0.66
N LYS A 80 -18.38 -2.67 0.82
CA LYS A 80 -18.48 -2.01 2.12
C LYS A 80 -19.64 -2.57 2.95
N GLU A 81 -20.80 -2.78 2.34
CA GLU A 81 -21.94 -3.44 2.98
C GLU A 81 -21.59 -4.86 3.45
N ILE A 82 -20.86 -5.64 2.64
CA ILE A 82 -20.37 -6.97 3.03
C ILE A 82 -19.46 -6.90 4.25
N ARG A 83 -18.47 -6.00 4.24
CA ARG A 83 -17.55 -5.79 5.36
C ARG A 83 -18.29 -5.41 6.64
N ASP A 84 -19.27 -4.51 6.55
CA ASP A 84 -19.98 -3.96 7.70
C ASP A 84 -21.00 -4.96 8.28
N LYS A 85 -21.69 -5.73 7.43
CA LYS A 85 -22.68 -6.74 7.86
C LYS A 85 -22.04 -8.06 8.30
N PHE A 86 -20.89 -8.43 7.73
CA PHE A 86 -20.26 -9.74 7.96
C PHE A 86 -18.77 -9.66 8.35
N PRO A 87 -18.36 -8.83 9.33
CA PRO A 87 -16.96 -8.49 9.60
C PRO A 87 -16.04 -9.66 10.00
N GLY A 88 -16.60 -10.81 10.43
CA GLY A 88 -15.83 -12.01 10.77
C GLY A 88 -15.72 -13.05 9.64
N SER A 89 -16.31 -12.77 8.46
CA SER A 89 -16.31 -13.70 7.33
C SER A 89 -15.04 -13.55 6.49
N PRO A 90 -14.51 -14.64 5.88
CA PRO A 90 -13.44 -14.52 4.88
C PRO A 90 -13.79 -13.59 3.71
N GLN A 91 -15.09 -13.53 3.36
CA GLN A 91 -15.61 -12.66 2.32
C GLN A 91 -15.53 -11.18 2.69
N ALA A 92 -15.60 -10.81 3.98
CA ALA A 92 -15.38 -9.43 4.41
C ALA A 92 -13.92 -8.99 4.20
N VAL A 93 -12.95 -9.90 4.41
CA VAL A 93 -11.54 -9.64 4.09
C VAL A 93 -11.37 -9.41 2.59
N LEU A 94 -11.93 -10.30 1.76
CA LEU A 94 -11.92 -10.12 0.30
C LEU A 94 -12.62 -8.80 -0.10
N ALA A 95 -13.77 -8.49 0.48
CA ALA A 95 -14.51 -7.27 0.21
C ALA A 95 -13.69 -6.03 0.54
N GLN A 96 -12.95 -6.01 1.65
CA GLN A 96 -12.08 -4.89 2.00
C GLN A 96 -10.94 -4.68 0.99
N LEU A 97 -10.35 -5.76 0.46
CA LEU A 97 -9.40 -5.64 -0.65
C LEU A 97 -10.08 -5.10 -1.91
N ARG A 98 -11.26 -5.63 -2.24
CA ARG A 98 -12.04 -5.21 -3.41
C ARG A 98 -12.53 -3.77 -3.33
N MET A 99 -12.73 -3.22 -2.14
CA MET A 99 -12.97 -1.79 -1.95
C MET A 99 -11.81 -0.95 -2.48
N ALA A 100 -10.56 -1.33 -2.17
CA ALA A 100 -9.36 -0.67 -2.69
C ALA A 100 -9.23 -0.83 -4.21
N ASP A 101 -9.52 -2.03 -4.73
CA ASP A 101 -9.54 -2.29 -6.17
C ASP A 101 -10.56 -1.39 -6.89
N SER A 102 -11.77 -1.22 -6.34
CA SER A 102 -12.79 -0.35 -6.92
C SER A 102 -12.30 1.09 -7.05
N LYS A 103 -11.66 1.64 -6.01
CA LYS A 103 -11.07 2.99 -6.07
C LYS A 103 -9.92 3.08 -7.06
N PHE A 104 -9.09 2.05 -7.15
CA PHE A 104 -8.02 1.97 -8.13
C PHE A 104 -8.55 2.08 -9.57
N TRP A 105 -9.63 1.34 -9.88
CA TRP A 105 -10.22 1.34 -11.22
C TRP A 105 -11.07 2.58 -11.53
N GLN A 106 -11.49 3.33 -10.51
CA GLN A 106 -12.02 4.69 -10.65
C GLN A 106 -10.93 5.73 -10.92
N GLU A 107 -9.66 5.33 -10.90
CA GLU A 107 -8.49 6.22 -10.93
C GLU A 107 -8.39 7.16 -9.71
N ASP A 108 -9.15 6.89 -8.64
CA ASP A 108 -8.96 7.54 -7.34
C ASP A 108 -7.83 6.85 -6.58
N TYR A 109 -6.62 7.09 -7.06
CA TYR A 109 -5.42 6.43 -6.57
C TYR A 109 -5.10 6.78 -5.11
N LEU A 110 -5.48 7.98 -4.63
CA LEU A 110 -5.23 8.39 -3.25
C LEU A 110 -6.13 7.62 -2.28
N GLU A 111 -7.41 7.52 -2.58
CA GLU A 111 -8.34 6.72 -1.77
C GLU A 111 -7.99 5.22 -1.85
N ALA A 112 -7.60 4.73 -3.03
CA ALA A 112 -7.13 3.37 -3.21
C ALA A 112 -5.91 3.05 -2.33
N ILE A 113 -4.90 3.93 -2.30
CA ILE A 113 -3.71 3.76 -1.44
C ILE A 113 -4.13 3.65 0.03
N ALA A 114 -4.99 4.54 0.50
CA ALA A 114 -5.44 4.53 1.89
C ALA A 114 -6.12 3.19 2.26
N LEU A 115 -6.98 2.66 1.38
CA LEU A 115 -7.66 1.38 1.59
C LEU A 115 -6.70 0.18 1.51
N TYR A 116 -5.72 0.21 0.60
CA TYR A 116 -4.69 -0.83 0.53
C TYR A 116 -3.79 -0.83 1.78
N GLU A 117 -3.35 0.34 2.25
CA GLU A 117 -2.56 0.47 3.48
C GLU A 117 -3.35 0.03 4.72
N GLU A 118 -4.65 0.33 4.76
CA GLU A 118 -5.57 -0.16 5.78
C GLU A 118 -5.67 -1.70 5.76
N PHE A 119 -5.80 -2.30 4.57
CA PHE A 119 -5.80 -3.75 4.42
C PHE A 119 -4.48 -4.38 4.88
N GLU A 120 -3.33 -3.83 4.46
CA GLU A 120 -2.00 -4.29 4.88
C GLU A 120 -1.84 -4.22 6.41
N LYS A 121 -2.35 -3.16 7.03
CA LYS A 121 -2.31 -2.97 8.49
C LYS A 121 -3.18 -3.98 9.24
N PHE A 122 -4.39 -4.29 8.75
CA PHE A 122 -5.31 -5.20 9.44
C PHE A 122 -5.01 -6.67 9.18
N TYR A 123 -4.46 -7.02 8.02
CA TYR A 123 -4.20 -8.40 7.63
C TYR A 123 -2.75 -8.64 7.17
N PRO A 124 -1.73 -8.33 8.00
CA PRO A 124 -0.32 -8.35 7.59
C PRO A 124 0.20 -9.73 7.13
N ASN A 125 -0.48 -10.82 7.53
CA ASN A 125 -0.13 -12.19 7.16
C ASN A 125 -0.99 -12.76 6.02
N ASN A 126 -1.80 -11.93 5.36
CA ASN A 126 -2.66 -12.37 4.26
C ASN A 126 -1.82 -12.68 3.01
N GLU A 127 -2.20 -13.71 2.26
CA GLU A 127 -1.54 -14.09 1.00
C GLU A 127 -1.58 -13.01 -0.08
N ALA A 128 -2.54 -12.08 0.00
CA ALA A 128 -2.69 -10.96 -0.93
C ALA A 128 -1.72 -9.80 -0.65
N ILE A 129 -0.93 -9.82 0.42
CA ILE A 129 -0.04 -8.70 0.76
C ILE A 129 0.94 -8.32 -0.37
N PRO A 130 1.59 -9.26 -1.08
CA PRO A 130 2.41 -8.89 -2.25
C PRO A 130 1.61 -8.15 -3.34
N TYR A 131 0.35 -8.51 -3.55
CA TYR A 131 -0.55 -7.81 -4.48
C TYR A 131 -0.86 -6.39 -4.00
N VAL A 132 -1.19 -6.24 -2.71
CA VAL A 132 -1.51 -4.95 -2.09
C VAL A 132 -0.34 -3.98 -2.20
N ILE A 133 0.88 -4.39 -1.84
CA ILE A 133 2.08 -3.56 -1.97
C ILE A 133 2.34 -3.18 -3.42
N TYR A 134 2.20 -4.15 -4.35
CA TYR A 134 2.33 -3.89 -5.77
C TYR A 134 1.30 -2.86 -6.27
N GLN A 135 0.05 -2.92 -5.82
CA GLN A 135 -1.00 -1.98 -6.19
C GLN A 135 -0.77 -0.58 -5.62
N ILE A 136 -0.29 -0.45 -4.38
CA ILE A 136 0.14 0.85 -3.81
C ILE A 136 1.24 1.47 -4.69
N GLY A 137 2.24 0.68 -5.08
CA GLY A 137 3.29 1.14 -6.00
C GLY A 137 2.72 1.51 -7.38
N THR A 138 1.68 0.81 -7.84
CA THR A 138 0.98 1.07 -9.10
C THR A 138 0.21 2.38 -9.05
N CYS A 139 -0.49 2.68 -7.95
CA CYS A 139 -1.14 3.96 -7.72
C CYS A 139 -0.14 5.12 -7.85
N TYR A 140 0.98 5.06 -7.11
CA TYR A 140 2.01 6.09 -7.21
C TYR A 140 2.63 6.20 -8.61
N TYR A 141 2.87 5.06 -9.27
CA TYR A 141 3.36 5.03 -10.65
C TYR A 141 2.38 5.67 -11.64
N LYS A 142 1.06 5.54 -11.42
CA LYS A 142 0.02 6.18 -12.24
C LYS A 142 -0.08 7.67 -11.97
N MET A 143 0.21 8.11 -10.74
CA MET A 143 0.20 9.52 -10.34
C MET A 143 1.50 10.29 -10.67
N LYS A 144 2.55 9.60 -11.16
CA LYS A 144 3.81 10.26 -11.54
C LYS A 144 3.56 11.32 -12.61
N ARG A 145 4.33 12.41 -12.56
CA ARG A 145 4.25 13.52 -13.52
C ARG A 145 5.46 13.52 -14.44
N SER A 146 5.45 14.39 -15.45
CA SER A 146 6.60 14.61 -16.32
C SER A 146 7.84 15.04 -15.54
N TYR A 147 9.02 14.83 -16.12
CA TYR A 147 10.31 15.07 -15.47
C TYR A 147 10.53 16.52 -15.03
N ASP A 148 9.78 17.50 -15.52
CA ASP A 148 9.89 18.92 -15.17
C ASP A 148 9.05 19.30 -13.94
N ARG A 149 8.30 18.36 -13.36
CA ARG A 149 7.39 18.56 -12.22
C ARG A 149 7.92 17.89 -10.97
N ASP A 150 7.21 18.08 -9.85
CA ASP A 150 7.48 17.40 -8.58
C ASP A 150 7.51 15.87 -8.74
N GLN A 151 8.52 15.24 -8.16
CA GLN A 151 8.80 13.80 -8.30
C GLN A 151 8.45 12.98 -7.06
N SER A 152 7.71 13.53 -6.08
CA SER A 152 7.41 12.84 -4.82
C SER A 152 6.69 11.49 -5.05
N TYR A 153 5.77 11.42 -6.02
CA TYR A 153 5.10 10.15 -6.35
C TYR A 153 6.03 9.16 -7.08
N THR A 154 6.96 9.65 -7.88
CA THR A 154 7.98 8.81 -8.54
C THR A 154 8.84 8.11 -7.49
N GLU A 155 9.30 8.85 -6.49
CA GLU A 155 10.10 8.32 -5.37
C GLU A 155 9.31 7.33 -4.53
N LYS A 156 8.06 7.65 -4.17
CA LYS A 156 7.16 6.75 -3.43
C LYS A 156 6.87 5.46 -4.19
N ALA A 157 6.71 5.52 -5.52
CA ALA A 157 6.52 4.33 -6.33
C ALA A 157 7.77 3.43 -6.28
N ILE A 158 8.97 4.00 -6.45
CA ILE A 158 10.23 3.25 -6.38
C ILE A 158 10.37 2.57 -5.01
N SER A 159 10.19 3.32 -3.92
CA SER A 159 10.36 2.78 -2.57
C SER A 159 9.36 1.66 -2.27
N THR A 160 8.12 1.79 -2.75
CA THR A 160 7.07 0.76 -2.58
C THR A 160 7.40 -0.51 -3.37
N TYR A 161 7.83 -0.38 -4.62
CA TYR A 161 8.26 -1.55 -5.41
C TYR A 161 9.52 -2.19 -4.83
N GLN A 162 10.46 -1.41 -4.32
CA GLN A 162 11.65 -1.95 -3.63
C GLN A 162 11.25 -2.72 -2.37
N ARG A 163 10.30 -2.21 -1.59
CA ARG A 163 9.73 -2.92 -0.43
C ARG A 163 9.12 -4.27 -0.83
N LEU A 164 8.38 -4.32 -1.93
CA LEU A 164 7.85 -5.56 -2.48
C LEU A 164 8.96 -6.55 -2.83
N LEU A 165 9.97 -6.11 -3.58
CA LEU A 165 11.08 -6.97 -4.01
C LEU A 165 11.95 -7.47 -2.85
N GLN A 166 12.10 -6.65 -1.80
CA GLN A 166 12.85 -7.00 -0.60
C GLN A 166 12.10 -8.01 0.26
N ASN A 167 10.80 -7.80 0.48
CA ASN A 167 10.01 -8.61 1.40
C ASN A 167 9.40 -9.86 0.74
N PHE A 168 9.17 -9.82 -0.58
CA PHE A 168 8.51 -10.87 -1.35
C PHE A 168 9.25 -11.12 -2.68
N PRO A 169 10.50 -11.62 -2.64
CA PRO A 169 11.35 -11.79 -3.84
C PRO A 169 10.77 -12.76 -4.87
N ASP A 170 9.92 -13.71 -4.46
CA ASP A 170 9.28 -14.68 -5.34
C ASP A 170 7.87 -14.25 -5.79
N SER A 171 7.48 -13.00 -5.52
CA SER A 171 6.18 -12.47 -5.90
C SER A 171 5.97 -12.53 -7.43
N PRO A 172 4.76 -12.88 -7.91
CA PRO A 172 4.46 -12.86 -9.35
C PRO A 172 4.58 -11.45 -9.97
N TYR A 173 4.57 -10.41 -9.15
CA TYR A 173 4.69 -9.01 -9.58
C TYR A 173 6.14 -8.53 -9.73
N ARG A 174 7.14 -9.36 -9.39
CA ARG A 174 8.55 -8.99 -9.38
C ARG A 174 9.04 -8.39 -10.70
N ALA A 175 8.81 -9.08 -11.81
CA ALA A 175 9.33 -8.66 -13.11
C ALA A 175 8.76 -7.29 -13.54
N GLU A 176 7.47 -7.06 -13.32
CA GLU A 176 6.82 -5.79 -13.63
C GLU A 176 7.26 -4.67 -12.68
N ALA A 177 7.44 -4.97 -11.39
CA ALA A 177 8.00 -4.02 -10.42
C ALA A 177 9.43 -3.59 -10.78
N GLU A 178 10.31 -4.54 -11.12
CA GLU A 178 11.68 -4.24 -11.58
C GLU A 178 11.69 -3.38 -12.85
N LYS A 179 10.80 -3.68 -13.81
CA LYS A 179 10.64 -2.88 -15.02
C LYS A 179 10.20 -1.45 -14.69
N ARG A 180 9.18 -1.27 -13.86
CA ARG A 180 8.68 0.05 -13.46
C ARG A 180 9.71 0.84 -12.66
N ILE A 181 10.50 0.19 -11.79
CA ILE A 181 11.62 0.85 -11.11
C ILE A 181 12.61 1.42 -12.13
N LYS A 182 12.97 0.68 -13.18
CA LYS A 182 13.87 1.18 -14.24
C LYS A 182 13.29 2.41 -14.95
N GLU A 183 12.01 2.38 -15.29
CA GLU A 183 11.31 3.51 -15.92
C GLU A 183 11.26 4.75 -15.00
N LEU A 184 10.98 4.56 -13.71
CA LEU A 184 10.92 5.64 -12.72
C LEU A 184 12.31 6.22 -12.44
N ARG A 185 13.35 5.39 -12.41
CA ARG A 185 14.74 5.84 -12.26
C ARG A 185 15.24 6.63 -13.47
N GLU A 186 14.85 6.22 -14.67
CA GLU A 186 15.05 7.02 -15.89
C GLU A 186 14.38 8.39 -15.76
N LEU A 187 13.13 8.44 -15.28
CA LEU A 187 12.40 9.70 -15.09
C LEU A 187 13.09 10.63 -14.07
N LEU A 188 13.58 10.11 -12.95
CA LEU A 188 14.35 10.88 -11.96
C LEU A 188 15.68 11.39 -12.55
N ALA A 189 16.38 10.57 -13.33
CA ALA A 189 17.61 11.00 -14.00
C ALA A 189 17.34 12.10 -15.04
N GLN A 190 16.21 12.04 -15.76
CA GLN A 190 15.77 13.10 -16.67
C GLN A 190 15.44 14.40 -15.94
N HIS A 191 14.80 14.32 -14.76
CA HIS A 191 14.54 15.50 -13.92
C HIS A 191 15.83 16.21 -13.53
N GLU A 192 16.82 15.46 -13.06
CA GLU A 192 18.14 15.99 -12.73
C GLU A 192 18.85 16.60 -13.94
N LEU A 193 18.76 15.97 -15.10
CA LEU A 193 19.35 16.47 -16.34
C LEU A 193 18.66 17.76 -16.81
N TYR A 194 17.34 17.86 -16.66
CA TYR A 194 16.58 19.07 -16.93
C TYR A 194 17.06 20.23 -16.06
N ILE A 195 17.24 20.02 -14.75
CA ILE A 195 17.79 21.02 -13.83
C ILE A 195 19.23 21.39 -14.22
N ALA A 196 20.08 20.41 -14.53
CA ALA A 196 21.46 20.65 -14.94
C ALA A 196 21.53 21.57 -16.18
N LYS A 197 20.72 21.30 -17.19
CA LYS A 197 20.61 22.12 -18.41
C LYS A 197 20.09 23.53 -18.10
N PHE A 198 19.12 23.65 -17.20
CA PHE A 198 18.62 24.95 -16.76
C PHE A 198 19.71 25.77 -16.04
N TYR A 199 20.43 25.18 -15.09
CA TYR A 199 21.55 25.83 -14.39
C TYR A 199 22.67 26.25 -15.35
N TYR A 200 22.98 25.41 -16.33
CA TYR A 200 23.93 25.77 -17.38
C TYR A 200 23.48 27.00 -18.18
N LYS A 201 22.19 27.07 -18.54
CA LYS A 201 21.61 28.20 -19.30
C LYS A 201 21.71 29.53 -18.54
N ILE A 202 21.50 29.52 -17.23
CA ILE A 202 21.62 30.72 -16.38
C ILE A 202 23.06 30.99 -15.90
N LYS A 203 24.05 30.29 -16.47
CA LYS A 203 25.48 30.42 -16.15
C LYS A 203 25.85 30.09 -14.70
N TYR A 204 25.06 29.24 -14.05
CA TYR A 204 25.39 28.64 -12.75
C TYR A 204 26.05 27.27 -12.97
N TYR A 205 27.29 27.30 -13.44
CA TYR A 205 27.99 26.13 -13.97
C TYR A 205 28.45 25.14 -12.90
N ARG A 206 28.84 25.62 -11.71
CA ARG A 206 29.20 24.78 -10.55
C ARG A 206 28.02 23.91 -10.14
N GLY A 207 26.84 24.49 -9.99
CA GLY A 207 25.62 23.75 -9.69
C GLY A 207 25.22 22.80 -10.81
N ALA A 208 25.31 23.24 -12.07
CA ALA A 208 25.03 22.40 -13.23
C ALA A 208 25.94 21.16 -13.26
N TYR A 209 27.25 21.34 -13.01
CA TYR A 209 28.22 20.26 -12.98
C TYR A 209 27.95 19.27 -11.84
N GLN A 210 27.60 19.76 -10.64
CA GLN A 210 27.22 18.89 -9.52
C GLN A 210 26.03 18.00 -9.86
N ARG A 211 25.01 18.54 -10.54
CA ARG A 211 23.86 17.76 -11.01
C ARG A 211 24.26 16.69 -12.02
N ILE A 212 25.15 17.01 -12.96
CA ILE A 212 25.71 16.01 -13.91
C ILE A 212 26.41 14.86 -13.16
N LEU A 213 27.26 15.17 -12.18
CA LEU A 213 27.92 14.14 -11.37
C LEU A 213 26.91 13.30 -10.58
N TYR A 214 25.88 13.93 -10.02
CA TYR A 214 24.82 13.23 -9.30
C TYR A 214 24.13 12.20 -10.20
N ILE A 215 23.82 12.55 -11.44
CA ILE A 215 23.20 11.63 -12.40
C ILE A 215 24.12 10.42 -12.67
N ILE A 216 25.40 10.68 -12.96
CA ILE A 216 26.38 9.63 -13.29
C ILE A 216 26.54 8.65 -12.13
N ASN A 217 26.58 9.15 -10.90
CA ASN A 217 26.81 8.34 -9.71
C ASN A 217 25.56 7.57 -9.25
N ASN A 218 24.36 8.17 -9.34
CA ASN A 218 23.15 7.61 -8.74
C ASN A 218 22.25 6.88 -9.75
N TYR A 219 22.39 7.16 -11.05
CA TYR A 219 21.57 6.56 -12.11
C TYR A 219 22.42 6.04 -13.29
N PRO A 220 23.54 5.31 -13.05
CA PRO A 220 24.49 4.92 -14.10
C PRO A 220 23.88 4.11 -15.26
N GLU A 221 22.77 3.41 -15.02
CA GLU A 221 22.07 2.57 -15.99
C GLU A 221 21.16 3.33 -16.96
N THR A 222 20.86 4.61 -16.68
CA THR A 222 19.85 5.40 -17.40
C THR A 222 20.39 6.00 -18.70
N TYR A 223 19.50 6.30 -19.65
CA TYR A 223 19.84 7.04 -20.87
C TYR A 223 20.26 8.47 -20.54
N ALA A 224 19.58 9.12 -19.59
CA ALA A 224 19.97 10.43 -19.09
C ALA A 224 21.41 10.45 -18.54
N SER A 225 21.87 9.38 -17.89
CA SER A 225 23.28 9.25 -17.45
C SER A 225 24.26 9.14 -18.61
N LYS A 226 23.92 8.39 -19.67
CA LYS A 226 24.75 8.36 -20.89
C LYS A 226 24.86 9.74 -21.55
N GLU A 227 23.81 10.54 -21.51
CA GLU A 227 23.88 11.94 -21.96
C GLU A 227 24.74 12.79 -21.02
N ALA A 228 24.54 12.66 -19.71
CA ALA A 228 25.31 13.37 -18.70
C ALA A 228 26.82 13.12 -18.82
N GLN A 229 27.23 11.87 -19.11
CA GLN A 229 28.62 11.50 -19.36
C GLN A 229 29.23 12.23 -20.56
N LYS A 230 28.45 12.51 -21.62
CA LYS A 230 28.93 13.30 -22.78
C LYS A 230 29.12 14.77 -22.43
N LEU A 231 28.37 15.28 -21.45
CA LEU A 231 28.39 16.67 -21.02
C LEU A 231 29.41 16.97 -19.91
N VAL A 232 29.90 15.95 -19.21
CA VAL A 232 30.65 16.09 -17.95
C VAL A 232 31.90 16.97 -18.09
N LEU A 233 32.70 16.79 -19.14
CA LEU A 233 33.93 17.57 -19.35
C LEU A 233 33.62 19.04 -19.67
N THR A 234 32.61 19.29 -20.50
CA THR A 234 32.16 20.64 -20.83
C THR A 234 31.65 21.38 -19.60
N TYR A 235 30.84 20.71 -18.78
CA TYR A 235 30.28 21.30 -17.56
C TYR A 235 31.38 21.54 -16.52
N TYR A 236 32.34 20.62 -16.39
CA TYR A 236 33.50 20.77 -15.52
C TYR A 236 34.35 22.00 -15.89
N GLN A 237 34.70 22.16 -17.18
CA GLN A 237 35.49 23.30 -17.66
C GLN A 237 34.80 24.64 -17.38
N LYS A 238 33.48 24.71 -17.58
CA LYS A 238 32.69 25.89 -17.26
C LYS A 238 32.63 26.17 -15.76
N ALA A 239 32.51 25.14 -14.93
CA ALA A 239 32.55 25.27 -13.48
C ALA A 239 33.92 25.77 -12.97
N LEU A 240 35.03 25.33 -13.59
CA LEU A 240 36.38 25.85 -13.28
C LEU A 240 36.50 27.34 -13.63
N LEU A 241 36.01 27.75 -14.81
CA LEU A 241 36.02 29.15 -15.22
C LEU A 241 35.20 30.01 -14.25
N GLU A 242 33.98 29.60 -13.92
CA GLU A 242 33.16 30.28 -12.92
C GLU A 242 33.87 30.37 -11.57
N THR A 243 34.53 29.30 -11.13
CA THR A 243 35.29 29.30 -9.86
C THR A 243 36.42 30.32 -9.89
N LYS A 244 37.11 30.47 -11.02
CA LYS A 244 38.14 31.50 -11.21
C LYS A 244 37.54 32.91 -11.17
N GLU A 245 36.43 33.15 -11.86
CA GLU A 245 35.72 34.44 -11.85
C GLU A 245 35.30 34.84 -10.42
N PHE A 246 34.85 33.88 -9.62
CA PHE A 246 34.57 34.09 -8.19
C PHE A 246 35.83 34.49 -7.42
N ALA A 247 36.92 33.74 -7.57
CA ALA A 247 38.18 34.02 -6.87
C ALA A 247 38.77 35.39 -7.21
N GLU A 248 38.56 35.87 -8.44
CA GLU A 248 39.01 37.19 -8.91
C GLU A 248 38.02 38.32 -8.60
N GLY A 249 36.84 38.02 -8.04
CA GLY A 249 35.78 39.01 -7.80
C GLY A 249 35.19 39.61 -9.09
N THR A 250 35.30 38.89 -10.20
CA THR A 250 34.80 39.28 -11.53
C THR A 250 33.48 38.62 -11.89
N LYS A 251 33.04 37.61 -11.12
CA LYS A 251 31.76 36.93 -11.33
C LYS A 251 30.60 37.90 -11.21
N LYS A 252 29.72 37.85 -12.20
CA LYS A 252 28.45 38.56 -12.21
C LYS A 252 27.28 37.61 -12.05
N ASP A 253 26.23 38.07 -11.38
CA ASP A 253 24.95 37.38 -11.28
C ASP A 253 24.15 37.50 -12.58
N PHE A 254 22.87 37.09 -12.53
CA PHE A 254 21.99 37.16 -13.70
C PHE A 254 21.69 38.61 -14.14
N TRP A 255 21.66 39.55 -13.20
CA TRP A 255 21.37 40.98 -13.44
C TRP A 255 22.61 41.77 -13.86
N GLY A 256 23.80 41.17 -13.74
CA GLY A 256 25.07 41.79 -14.07
C GLY A 256 25.80 42.41 -12.88
N ASP A 257 25.24 42.27 -11.68
CA ASP A 257 25.85 42.72 -10.43
C ASP A 257 26.95 41.76 -9.99
N LYS A 258 27.96 42.27 -9.27
CA LYS A 258 29.01 41.41 -8.73
C LYS A 258 28.42 40.47 -7.69
N VAL A 259 28.77 39.19 -7.78
CA VAL A 259 28.41 38.23 -6.74
C VAL A 259 29.33 38.48 -5.53
N PRO A 260 28.78 38.69 -4.33
CA PRO A 260 29.57 38.95 -3.12
C PRO A 260 30.45 37.79 -2.69
#